data_AF-A0A9X2H6X7-F1
#
_entry.id   AF-A0A9X2H6X7-F1
#
_cell.length_a   1.000
_cell.length_b   1.000
_cell.length_c   1.000
_cell.angle_alpha   90.00
_cell.angle_beta   90.00
_cell.angle_gamma   90.00
#
_symmetry.space_group_name_H-M   'P 1'
#
loop_
_entity.id
_entity.type
_entity.pdbx_description
1 polymer ?
#
loop_
_entity_poly.entity_id
_entity_poly.type
_entity_poly.pdbx_seq_one_letter_code
_entity_poly.pdbx_strand_id
1 'polypeptide(L)'
;MVSHPCKLGFERGIIFQVSENLDITQRDSTAAARRTKDIVYVALLTSGNALKVGETGNTLSWRWNPMIQMIGSKSTRALKPNELRDQEKLRSACRGECVEVWFKRPSKLTIGNEQLPAIDFVSRYAEEALLCHLYHPLFGKHHSVRRDLGVSR
;
A
#
# COMPACT_ATOMS: atom_id res chain seq x y z
N MET A 1 -10.32 -10.58 15.08
CA MET A 1 -8.98 -10.77 14.49
C MET A 1 -9.12 -10.58 12.99
N VAL A 2 -8.38 -9.63 12.40
CA VAL A 2 -8.48 -9.35 10.96
C VAL A 2 -7.85 -10.51 10.18
N SER A 3 -8.50 -10.96 9.11
CA SER A 3 -7.98 -12.07 8.30
C SER A 3 -6.67 -11.66 7.63
N HIS A 4 -5.66 -12.53 7.68
CA HIS A 4 -4.39 -12.29 6.99
C HIS A 4 -4.62 -12.10 5.47
N PRO A 5 -3.90 -11.21 4.77
CA PRO A 5 -4.12 -10.91 3.34
C PRO A 5 -4.14 -12.13 2.43
N CYS A 6 -3.33 -13.15 2.72
CA CYS A 6 -3.32 -14.41 1.95
C CYS A 6 -4.69 -15.12 1.93
N LYS A 7 -5.50 -14.99 3.01
CA LYS A 7 -6.86 -15.55 3.08
C LYS A 7 -7.86 -14.76 2.24
N LEU A 8 -7.51 -13.54 1.85
CA LEU A 8 -8.30 -12.67 0.99
C LEU A 8 -7.83 -12.69 -0.48
N GLY A 9 -6.99 -13.67 -0.84
CA GLY A 9 -6.48 -13.85 -2.20
C GLY A 9 -5.33 -12.90 -2.57
N PHE A 10 -4.65 -12.29 -1.60
CA PHE A 10 -3.45 -11.50 -1.86
C PHE A 10 -2.23 -12.42 -1.98
N GLU A 11 -1.34 -12.08 -2.90
CA GLU A 11 -0.01 -12.67 -3.02
C GLU A 11 1.06 -11.74 -2.43
N ARG A 12 2.13 -12.30 -1.88
CA ARG A 12 3.24 -11.51 -1.35
C ARG A 12 4.06 -10.93 -2.49
N GLY A 13 4.25 -9.62 -2.49
CA GLY A 13 4.94 -8.91 -3.56
C GLY A 13 6.32 -8.41 -3.19
N ILE A 14 6.44 -7.75 -2.05
CA ILE A 14 7.71 -7.17 -1.57
C ILE A 14 7.88 -7.58 -0.11
N ILE A 15 9.10 -7.89 0.28
CA ILE A 15 9.50 -8.07 1.68
C ILE A 15 10.79 -7.29 1.93
N PHE A 16 10.88 -6.60 3.06
CA PHE A 16 12.12 -5.96 3.48
C PHE A 16 12.25 -5.90 4.98
N GLN A 17 13.49 -6.04 5.47
CA GLN A 17 13.83 -5.89 6.89
C GLN A 17 14.36 -4.50 7.14
N VAL A 18 13.88 -3.87 8.22
CA VAL A 18 14.37 -2.60 8.72
C VAL A 18 15.10 -2.85 10.04
N SER A 19 16.32 -2.34 10.17
CA SER A 19 17.08 -2.43 11.42
C SER A 19 16.63 -1.39 12.44
N GLU A 20 17.13 -1.48 13.68
CA GLU A 20 16.97 -0.44 14.71
C GLU A 20 17.49 0.93 14.24
N ASN A 21 18.55 0.91 13.43
CA ASN A 21 19.17 2.10 12.84
C ASN A 21 18.46 2.59 11.57
N LEU A 22 17.31 2.00 11.21
CA LEU A 22 16.52 2.32 10.02
C LEU A 22 17.24 2.04 8.70
N ASP A 23 18.19 1.10 8.70
CA ASP A 23 18.80 0.58 7.48
C ASP A 23 17.95 -0.55 6.93
N ILE A 24 17.86 -0.61 5.60
CA ILE A 24 17.19 -1.73 4.91
C ILE A 24 18.22 -2.84 4.72
N THR A 25 18.16 -3.88 5.56
CA THR A 25 19.20 -4.93 5.61
C THR A 25 18.93 -6.09 4.68
N GLN A 26 17.66 -6.33 4.35
CA GLN A 26 17.23 -7.33 3.38
C GLN A 26 16.06 -6.79 2.58
N ARG A 27 16.01 -7.14 1.30
CA ARG A 27 14.94 -6.71 0.40
C ARG A 27 14.78 -7.69 -0.74
N ASP A 28 13.56 -8.18 -0.93
CA ASP A 28 13.17 -8.98 -2.08
C ASP A 28 11.85 -8.47 -2.68
N SER A 29 11.68 -8.70 -3.98
CA SER A 29 10.49 -8.34 -4.73
C SER A 29 10.21 -9.41 -5.78
N THR A 30 9.01 -9.96 -5.77
CA THR A 30 8.61 -10.98 -6.75
C THR A 30 8.52 -10.39 -8.17
N ALA A 31 8.58 -11.26 -9.18
CA ALA A 31 8.39 -10.83 -10.58
C ALA A 31 7.00 -10.21 -10.79
N ALA A 32 5.97 -10.73 -10.11
CA ALA A 32 4.60 -10.21 -10.17
C ALA A 32 4.52 -8.78 -9.63
N ALA A 33 5.17 -8.47 -8.50
CA ALA A 33 5.23 -7.12 -7.95
C ALA A 33 5.85 -6.07 -8.90
N ARG A 34 6.76 -6.51 -9.78
CA ARG A 34 7.45 -5.66 -10.77
C ARG A 34 6.67 -5.46 -12.07
N ARG A 35 5.66 -6.30 -12.34
CA ARG A 35 4.96 -6.36 -13.64
C ARG A 35 3.46 -6.11 -13.58
N THR A 36 2.79 -6.52 -12.50
CA THR A 36 1.34 -6.40 -12.36
C THR A 36 0.97 -4.95 -12.08
N LYS A 37 0.17 -4.37 -12.98
CA LYS A 37 -0.46 -3.05 -12.84
C LYS A 37 -1.86 -3.19 -12.28
N ASP A 38 -2.46 -2.05 -11.93
CA ASP A 38 -3.83 -1.95 -11.44
C ASP A 38 -4.07 -2.86 -10.24
N ILE A 39 -3.49 -2.51 -9.10
CA ILE A 39 -3.46 -3.35 -7.91
C ILE A 39 -4.01 -2.63 -6.68
N VAL A 40 -4.47 -3.43 -5.72
CA VAL A 40 -4.66 -3.03 -4.32
C VAL A 40 -3.67 -3.78 -3.46
N TYR A 41 -3.21 -3.17 -2.38
CA TYR A 41 -2.18 -3.74 -1.52
C TYR A 41 -2.39 -3.44 -0.03
N VAL A 42 -1.86 -4.33 0.80
CA VAL A 42 -1.78 -4.23 2.25
C VAL A 42 -0.34 -4.51 2.64
N ALA A 43 0.28 -3.61 3.39
CA ALA A 43 1.58 -3.82 4.01
C ALA A 43 1.38 -4.13 5.49
N LEU A 44 1.97 -5.24 5.92
CA LEU A 44 1.96 -5.70 7.31
C LEU A 44 3.37 -5.62 7.89
N LEU A 45 3.42 -5.31 9.18
CA LEU A 45 4.59 -5.49 10.02
C LEU A 45 4.61 -6.92 10.57
N THR A 46 5.79 -7.41 10.95
CA THR A 46 5.94 -8.70 11.64
C THR A 46 5.16 -8.79 12.96
N SER A 47 4.95 -7.66 13.64
CA SER A 47 4.04 -7.56 14.79
C SER A 47 2.55 -7.81 14.45
N GLY A 48 2.19 -7.94 13.18
CA GLY A 48 0.82 -8.18 12.70
C GLY A 48 0.01 -6.92 12.44
N ASN A 49 0.55 -5.74 12.77
CA ASN A 49 -0.11 -4.47 12.49
C ASN A 49 -0.04 -4.12 11.00
N ALA A 50 -1.12 -3.55 10.46
CA ALA A 50 -1.09 -3.01 9.12
C ALA A 50 -0.34 -1.67 9.10
N LEU A 51 0.77 -1.62 8.39
CA LEU A 51 1.50 -0.38 8.16
C LEU A 51 0.72 0.53 7.23
N LYS A 52 0.31 0.00 6.08
CA LYS A 52 -0.31 0.80 5.01
C LYS A 52 -1.24 -0.04 4.15
N VAL A 53 -2.39 0.53 3.84
CA VAL A 53 -3.26 0.06 2.75
C VAL A 53 -3.22 1.07 1.62
N GLY A 54 -3.34 0.62 0.37
CA GLY A 54 -3.40 1.51 -0.78
C GLY A 54 -3.77 0.83 -2.09
N GLU A 55 -4.01 1.64 -3.10
CA GLU A 55 -4.09 1.23 -4.50
C GLU A 55 -3.02 1.90 -5.38
N THR A 56 -2.83 1.36 -6.57
CA THR A 56 -2.14 2.05 -7.66
C THR A 56 -2.52 1.49 -9.02
N GLY A 57 -2.61 2.35 -10.04
CA GLY A 57 -2.66 1.94 -11.45
C GLY A 57 -1.31 1.47 -12.01
N ASN A 58 -0.22 1.62 -11.25
CA ASN A 58 1.12 1.17 -11.64
C ASN A 58 1.50 -0.12 -10.90
N THR A 59 2.77 -0.52 -10.93
CA THR A 59 3.26 -1.73 -10.26
C THR A 59 3.54 -1.50 -8.78
N LEU A 60 3.53 -2.58 -8.00
CA LEU A 60 3.82 -2.51 -6.57
C LEU A 60 5.22 -1.97 -6.31
N SER A 61 6.22 -2.42 -7.08
CA SER A 61 7.59 -1.92 -6.97
C SER A 61 7.69 -0.43 -7.29
N TRP A 62 7.02 0.06 -8.34
CA TRP A 62 6.98 1.49 -8.63
C TRP A 62 6.43 2.30 -7.45
N ARG A 63 5.35 1.80 -6.84
CA ARG A 63 4.70 2.47 -5.70
C ARG A 63 5.53 2.44 -4.43
N TRP A 64 6.22 1.33 -4.14
CA TRP A 64 6.92 1.11 -2.87
C TRP A 64 8.40 1.50 -2.88
N ASN A 65 9.07 1.58 -4.04
CA ASN A 65 10.47 1.99 -4.11
C ASN A 65 10.73 3.33 -3.39
N PRO A 66 9.95 4.41 -3.63
CA PRO A 66 10.16 5.67 -2.92
C PRO A 66 9.84 5.57 -1.43
N MET A 67 8.85 4.76 -1.03
CA MET A 67 8.50 4.60 0.39
C MET A 67 9.60 3.87 1.16
N ILE A 68 10.21 2.84 0.57
CA ILE A 68 11.36 2.13 1.16
C ILE A 68 12.55 3.09 1.31
N GLN A 69 12.79 3.96 0.31
CA GLN A 69 13.82 5.00 0.40
C GLN A 69 13.53 6.03 1.51
N MET A 70 12.26 6.39 1.72
CA MET A 70 11.85 7.28 2.80
C MET A 70 12.08 6.66 4.18
N ILE A 71 11.86 5.35 4.34
CA ILE A 71 12.13 4.63 5.59
C ILE A 71 13.64 4.61 5.85
N GLY A 72 14.42 4.30 4.82
CA GLY A 72 15.88 4.18 4.89
C GLY A 72 16.60 5.45 5.39
N SER A 73 17.77 5.26 5.99
CA SER A 73 18.73 6.30 6.39
C SER A 73 19.21 7.21 5.25
N LYS A 74 19.05 6.78 3.98
CA LYS A 74 19.65 7.41 2.79
C LYS A 74 18.62 8.06 1.85
N SER A 75 17.64 8.79 2.37
CA SER A 75 16.76 9.58 1.49
C SER A 75 17.57 10.68 0.80
N THR A 76 17.65 10.63 -0.53
CA THR A 76 18.46 11.56 -1.34
C THR A 76 17.70 12.81 -1.80
N ARG A 77 16.40 12.92 -1.49
CA ARG A 77 15.55 14.05 -1.88
C ARG A 77 15.20 14.92 -0.67
N ALA A 78 15.21 16.24 -0.87
CA ALA A 78 14.63 17.20 0.07
C ALA A 78 13.12 16.96 0.21
N LEU A 79 12.67 16.70 1.44
CA LEU A 79 11.28 16.43 1.78
C LEU A 79 10.57 17.72 2.20
N LYS A 80 9.32 17.87 1.79
CA LYS A 80 8.44 18.94 2.27
C LYS A 80 8.06 18.70 3.75
N PRO A 81 7.64 19.72 4.52
CA PRO A 81 7.32 19.56 5.95
C PRO A 81 6.26 18.49 6.26
N ASN A 82 5.25 18.33 5.40
CA ASN A 82 4.26 17.27 5.53
C ASN A 82 4.85 15.88 5.24
N GLU A 83 5.78 15.79 4.27
CA GLU A 83 6.48 14.54 3.94
C GLU A 83 7.45 14.13 5.05
N LEU A 84 8.05 15.08 5.78
CA LEU A 84 8.90 14.81 6.95
C LEU A 84 8.10 14.15 8.09
N ARG A 85 6.92 14.67 8.41
CA ARG A 85 6.04 14.08 9.44
C ARG A 85 5.59 12.67 9.04
N ASP A 86 5.27 12.47 7.77
CA ASP A 86 4.91 11.17 7.22
C ASP A 86 6.09 10.19 7.28
N GLN A 87 7.31 10.67 7.00
CA GLN A 87 8.55 9.90 7.09
C GLN A 87 8.83 9.46 8.53
N GLU A 88 8.70 10.36 9.50
CA GLU A 88 8.95 10.06 10.91
C GLU A 88 8.00 8.98 11.44
N LYS A 89 6.70 9.08 11.10
CA LYS A 89 5.71 8.05 11.43
C LYS A 89 6.05 6.69 10.81
N LEU A 90 6.40 6.68 9.52
CA LEU A 90 6.81 5.46 8.82
C LEU A 90 8.04 4.82 9.48
N ARG A 91 9.06 5.63 9.78
CA ARG A 91 10.30 5.18 10.42
C ARG A 91 10.06 4.61 11.80
N SER A 92 9.28 5.30 12.61
CA SER A 92 8.92 4.84 13.96
C SER A 92 8.19 3.50 13.90
N ALA A 93 7.20 3.36 13.00
CA ALA A 93 6.43 2.13 12.86
C ALA A 93 7.24 0.94 12.32
N CYS A 94 8.25 1.18 11.48
CA CYS A 94 9.01 0.10 10.85
C CYS A 94 10.31 -0.25 11.58
N ARG A 95 10.73 0.51 12.60
CA ARG A 95 12.03 0.28 13.26
C ARG A 95 12.08 -1.14 13.85
N GLY A 96 13.11 -1.90 13.49
CA GLY A 96 13.29 -3.28 13.95
C GLY A 96 12.32 -4.30 13.34
N GLU A 97 11.39 -3.88 12.47
CA GLU A 97 10.35 -4.73 11.90
C GLU A 97 10.72 -5.25 10.51
N CYS A 98 10.18 -6.42 10.18
CA CYS A 98 10.06 -6.85 8.79
C CYS A 98 8.73 -6.35 8.24
N VAL A 99 8.76 -5.82 7.02
CA VAL A 99 7.58 -5.33 6.31
C VAL A 99 7.30 -6.25 5.14
N GLU A 100 6.10 -6.84 5.14
CA GLU A 100 5.59 -7.64 4.03
C GLU A 100 4.48 -6.88 3.31
N VAL A 101 4.65 -6.68 2.01
CA VAL A 101 3.66 -6.01 1.16
C VAL A 101 2.98 -7.04 0.28
N TRP A 102 1.69 -7.22 0.55
CA TRP A 102 0.79 -8.15 -0.12
C TRP A 102 -0.07 -7.38 -1.12
N PHE A 103 -0.32 -7.94 -2.29
CA PHE A 103 -1.13 -7.29 -3.31
C PHE A 103 -2.00 -8.28 -4.07
N LYS A 104 -3.03 -7.76 -4.74
CA LYS A 104 -3.83 -8.49 -5.73
C LYS A 104 -4.35 -7.53 -6.78
N ARG A 105 -4.89 -8.10 -7.87
CA ARG A 105 -5.76 -7.36 -8.78
C ARG A 105 -7.09 -7.04 -8.08
N PRO A 106 -7.67 -5.86 -8.32
CA PRO A 106 -9.00 -5.53 -7.87
C PRO A 106 -10.03 -6.45 -8.53
N SER A 107 -11.14 -6.63 -7.85
CA SER A 107 -12.30 -7.35 -8.34
C SER A 107 -12.94 -6.58 -9.48
N LYS A 108 -13.44 -7.30 -10.47
CA LYS A 108 -14.20 -6.70 -11.57
C LYS A 108 -15.61 -6.40 -11.07
N LEU A 109 -16.05 -5.16 -11.21
CA LEU A 109 -17.44 -4.78 -10.92
C LEU A 109 -18.14 -4.50 -12.24
N THR A 110 -19.15 -5.28 -12.57
CA THR A 110 -19.95 -5.07 -13.78
C THR A 110 -21.30 -4.49 -13.37
N ILE A 111 -21.65 -3.32 -13.91
CA ILE A 111 -22.95 -2.67 -13.68
C ILE A 111 -23.64 -2.52 -15.02
N GLY A 112 -24.87 -3.02 -15.11
CA GLY A 112 -25.73 -2.90 -16.28
C GLY A 112 -27.18 -3.16 -15.88
N ASN A 113 -28.11 -2.81 -16.75
CA ASN A 113 -29.53 -3.16 -16.60
C ASN A 113 -30.16 -3.31 -18.00
N GLU A 114 -31.48 -3.50 -18.06
CA GLU A 114 -32.20 -3.65 -19.34
C GLU A 114 -32.07 -2.42 -20.26
N GLN A 115 -31.72 -1.25 -19.70
CA GLN A 115 -31.66 0.04 -20.39
C GLN A 115 -30.22 0.49 -20.70
N LEU A 116 -29.21 -0.15 -20.10
CA LEU A 116 -27.80 0.22 -20.21
C LEU A 116 -26.94 -1.02 -20.39
N PRO A 117 -26.05 -1.07 -21.41
CA PRO A 117 -25.15 -2.18 -21.59
C PRO A 117 -24.27 -2.36 -20.35
N ALA A 118 -23.85 -3.59 -20.09
CA ALA A 118 -22.96 -3.92 -18.99
C ALA A 118 -21.62 -3.18 -19.14
N ILE A 119 -21.31 -2.31 -18.17
CA ILE A 119 -20.03 -1.58 -18.10
C ILE A 119 -19.20 -2.17 -16.97
N ASP A 120 -17.94 -2.46 -17.30
CA ASP A 120 -16.96 -2.94 -16.33
C ASP A 120 -16.23 -1.77 -15.66
N PHE A 121 -16.24 -1.77 -14.33
CA PHE A 121 -15.54 -0.83 -13.48
C PHE A 121 -14.40 -1.50 -12.74
N VAL A 122 -13.32 -0.73 -12.58
CA VAL A 122 -12.18 -1.14 -11.77
C VAL A 122 -12.41 -0.71 -10.32
N SER A 123 -12.59 -1.69 -9.43
CA SER A 123 -13.03 -1.46 -8.05
C SER A 123 -11.92 -1.02 -7.06
N ARG A 124 -10.70 -0.69 -7.54
CA ARG A 124 -9.52 -0.42 -6.68
C ARG A 124 -9.80 0.52 -5.51
N TYR A 125 -10.48 1.63 -5.78
CA TYR A 125 -10.76 2.64 -4.75
C TYR A 125 -11.75 2.14 -3.69
N ALA A 126 -12.76 1.37 -4.10
CA ALA A 126 -13.73 0.79 -3.18
C ALA A 126 -13.06 -0.29 -2.31
N GLU A 127 -12.20 -1.11 -2.91
CA GLU A 127 -11.42 -2.10 -2.16
C GLU A 127 -10.40 -1.46 -1.21
N GLU A 128 -9.67 -0.42 -1.61
CA GLU A 128 -8.78 0.32 -0.69
C GLU A 128 -9.56 0.85 0.52
N ALA A 129 -10.76 1.42 0.30
CA ALA A 129 -11.58 1.95 1.38
C ALA A 129 -12.04 0.86 2.35
N LEU A 130 -12.54 -0.27 1.83
CA LEU A 130 -12.93 -1.43 2.63
C LEU A 130 -11.75 -1.99 3.42
N LEU A 131 -10.59 -2.15 2.77
CA LEU A 131 -9.38 -2.66 3.40
C LEU A 131 -8.85 -1.68 4.45
N CYS A 132 -8.92 -0.37 4.22
CA CYS A 132 -8.55 0.63 5.23
C CYS A 132 -9.44 0.51 6.47
N HIS A 133 -10.75 0.31 6.28
CA HIS A 133 -11.67 0.09 7.39
C HIS A 133 -11.39 -1.22 8.12
N LEU A 134 -11.04 -2.29 7.40
CA LEU A 134 -10.79 -3.60 7.99
C LEU A 134 -9.44 -3.67 8.73
N TYR A 135 -8.39 -3.06 8.19
CA TYR A 135 -7.01 -3.22 8.69
C TYR A 135 -6.51 -2.06 9.55
N HIS A 136 -7.19 -0.91 9.54
CA HIS A 136 -6.82 0.28 10.32
C HIS A 136 -5.32 0.65 10.23
N PRO A 137 -4.81 0.97 9.02
CA PRO A 137 -3.37 1.14 8.82
C PRO A 137 -2.79 2.29 9.65
N LEU A 138 -1.59 2.07 10.19
CA LEU A 138 -0.83 3.06 10.96
C LEU A 138 -0.45 4.29 10.11
N PHE A 139 -0.35 4.12 8.79
CA PHE A 139 0.09 5.15 7.87
C PHE A 139 -0.76 5.27 6.60
N GLY A 140 -0.99 6.53 6.20
CA GLY A 140 -1.71 6.90 4.98
C GLY A 140 -3.07 7.50 5.27
N LYS A 141 -3.49 8.47 4.43
CA LYS A 141 -4.81 9.08 4.52
C LYS A 141 -5.85 8.20 3.82
N HIS A 142 -6.97 7.99 4.50
CA HIS A 142 -8.18 7.36 3.96
C HIS A 142 -8.64 8.10 2.69
N HIS A 143 -9.14 7.37 1.68
CA HIS A 143 -9.55 7.97 0.41
C HIS A 143 -10.67 9.00 0.56
N SER A 144 -11.52 8.88 1.59
CA SER A 144 -12.56 9.89 1.89
C SER A 144 -11.97 11.28 2.15
N VAL A 145 -10.76 11.37 2.72
CA VAL A 145 -10.08 12.65 3.02
C VAL A 145 -9.41 13.25 1.77
N ARG A 146 -9.21 12.48 0.69
CA ARG A 146 -8.55 12.97 -0.53
C ARG A 146 -9.48 13.79 -1.43
N ARG A 147 -10.81 13.62 -1.34
CA ARG A 147 -11.77 14.42 -2.11
C ARG A 147 -11.93 15.83 -1.56
N ASP A 148 -11.90 16.00 -0.23
CA ASP A 148 -12.09 17.31 0.40
C ASP A 148 -10.87 18.24 0.28
N LEU A 149 -9.71 17.70 -0.10
CA LEU A 149 -8.47 18.48 -0.26
C LEU A 149 -8.16 18.89 -1.70
N GLY A 150 -9.07 18.65 -2.66
CA GLY A 150 -8.89 19.09 -4.06
C GLY A 150 -7.64 18.50 -4.74
N VAL A 151 -7.06 17.42 -4.21
CA VAL A 151 -5.88 16.77 -4.81
C VAL A 151 -6.37 15.82 -5.90
N SER A 152 -6.77 16.39 -7.03
CA SER A 152 -6.83 15.67 -8.30
C SER A 152 -5.39 15.39 -8.76
N ARG A 153 -5.11 14.15 -9.13
CA ARG A 153 -3.90 13.77 -9.87
C ARG A 153 -4.20 13.76 -11.35
#